data_AF-A0A7C7Z1C5-F1
#
_entry.id   AF-A0A7C7Z1C5-F1
#
_cell.length_a   1.000
_cell.length_b   1.000
_cell.length_c   1.000
_cell.angle_alpha   90.00
_cell.angle_beta   90.00
_cell.angle_gamma   90.00
#
_symmetry.space_group_name_H-M   'P 1'
#
loop_
_entity.id
_entity.type
_entity.pdbx_description
1 polymer ?
#
loop_
_entity_poly.entity_id
_entity_poly.type
_entity_poly.pdbx_seq_one_letter_code
_entity_poly.pdbx_strand_id
1 'polypeptide(L)'
;MAGPSEVEFPGKKVQKIRMRGTKRASDSVQKRLRRNLDVILEEPHSILPTISGRTSRGFGRPDKLKSCLKDIERVISKREDRSWLHKRMAARKGDLVARAFAGCLAAAHEEEFETVAIFKHPVYGSSSFIRRGSGRPAHLLGLQMHTHTRFRLLAWEELARSGYWFFSWSKDLICTGLEPSPPEEWVTEGLSASPLKFEINDDGVWQTGNSANNIVMNYSNGLVAEIGLDELSKTKESFVQSIALTMSPPRLSELMEIEANYRPNGWPEDLEINQETTDSLDSVIQHWLLLEIPDNSLKTLLHNAFCEQLEEGLVLKEDWFANDDKEGFLQTLQGSKVELEAVSILLDVLDGGVRVDAAGEAHWLASEVVRMADDNAHSLLRATWGKCGLGILEEMFDLTGDAADDIYEQQLNSRKAFSGFLRNLDEKQSSVRMMKKFPYDSELLPSPLDFADSLIKRAHSEGVGKTTTMARKSGDGRKSSMGWAWVCVHGKDEGEAWHYEPSVRDLGGDWVPVLKLLWEASKNVINDNGSDEYIEAMESLRNVTGTMENLPKLNS
;
A
#
# COMPACT_ATOMS: atom_id res chain seq x y z
N MET A 1 -12.66 88.07 -21.26
CA MET A 1 -13.74 87.10 -21.49
C MET A 1 -13.62 86.02 -20.43
N ALA A 2 -14.60 85.91 -19.54
CA ALA A 2 -14.67 84.83 -18.56
C ALA A 2 -15.10 83.53 -19.27
N GLY A 3 -14.38 82.43 -19.02
CA GLY A 3 -14.76 81.11 -19.52
C GLY A 3 -16.06 80.63 -18.86
N PRO A 4 -16.82 79.73 -19.51
CA PRO A 4 -18.13 79.32 -19.02
C PRO A 4 -18.01 78.56 -17.69
N SER A 5 -18.98 78.81 -16.80
CA SER A 5 -19.13 78.14 -15.51
C SER A 5 -19.29 76.63 -15.67
N GLU A 6 -18.52 75.84 -14.91
CA GLU A 6 -18.75 74.40 -14.76
C GLU A 6 -20.13 74.18 -14.12
N VAL A 7 -21.03 73.54 -14.87
CA VAL A 7 -22.35 73.15 -14.41
C VAL A 7 -22.27 71.72 -13.88
N GLU A 8 -22.47 71.53 -12.57
CA GLU A 8 -22.71 70.21 -12.00
C GLU A 8 -24.15 69.77 -12.27
N PHE A 9 -24.30 68.66 -13.00
CA PHE A 9 -25.60 68.02 -13.20
C PHE A 9 -25.97 67.15 -11.98
N PRO A 10 -27.21 67.24 -11.45
CA PRO A 10 -27.65 66.34 -10.40
C PRO A 10 -27.80 64.93 -10.98
N GLY A 11 -26.97 63.99 -10.52
CA GLY A 11 -27.01 62.58 -10.94
C GLY A 11 -25.69 61.93 -11.33
N LYS A 12 -24.56 62.64 -11.33
CA LYS A 12 -23.23 62.00 -11.51
C LYS A 12 -22.88 61.17 -10.26
N LYS A 13 -23.25 59.88 -10.25
CA LYS A 13 -22.63 58.89 -9.35
C LYS A 13 -21.12 58.94 -9.57
N VAL A 14 -20.39 59.42 -8.56
CA VAL A 14 -18.93 59.33 -8.50
C VAL A 14 -18.54 57.90 -8.88
N GLN A 15 -17.83 57.73 -10.00
CA GLN A 15 -17.29 56.42 -10.39
C GLN A 15 -16.34 55.98 -9.28
N LYS A 16 -16.83 55.13 -8.36
CA LYS A 16 -16.04 54.55 -7.27
C LYS A 16 -14.90 53.77 -7.92
N ILE A 17 -13.68 54.32 -7.82
CA ILE A 17 -12.44 53.67 -8.25
C ILE A 17 -12.36 52.33 -7.53
N ARG A 18 -12.61 51.24 -8.25
CA ARG A 18 -12.53 49.89 -7.69
C ARG A 18 -11.05 49.54 -7.53
N MET A 19 -10.54 49.64 -6.31
CA MET A 19 -9.16 49.23 -6.01
C MET A 19 -8.97 47.76 -6.42
N ARG A 20 -7.95 47.46 -7.24
CA ARG A 20 -7.60 46.09 -7.64
C ARG A 20 -7.46 45.20 -6.40
N GLY A 21 -8.13 44.05 -6.40
CA GLY A 21 -8.11 43.08 -5.29
C GLY A 21 -9.12 43.34 -4.17
N THR A 22 -10.10 44.22 -4.37
CA THR A 22 -11.20 44.47 -3.41
C THR A 22 -12.55 44.00 -3.94
N LYS A 23 -13.40 43.48 -3.05
CA LYS A 23 -14.80 43.12 -3.31
C LYS A 23 -15.74 43.90 -2.41
N ARG A 24 -17.02 43.98 -2.79
CA ARG A 24 -18.08 44.42 -1.87
C ARG A 24 -18.18 43.38 -0.74
N ALA A 25 -18.17 43.86 0.50
CA ALA A 25 -18.35 43.01 1.66
C ALA A 25 -19.82 42.57 1.77
N SER A 26 -20.07 41.32 2.12
CA SER A 26 -21.40 40.88 2.53
C SER A 26 -21.71 41.40 3.94
N ASP A 27 -22.99 41.50 4.28
CA ASP A 27 -23.44 41.99 5.60
C ASP A 27 -22.83 41.16 6.75
N SER A 28 -22.71 39.85 6.57
CA SER A 28 -22.06 38.96 7.54
C SER A 28 -20.57 39.28 7.76
N VAL A 29 -19.85 39.58 6.68
CA VAL A 29 -18.43 39.96 6.74
C VAL A 29 -18.27 41.33 7.38
N GLN A 30 -19.13 42.29 7.05
CA GLN A 30 -19.13 43.62 7.66
C GLN A 30 -19.36 43.53 9.16
N LYS A 31 -20.41 42.83 9.61
CA LYS A 31 -20.72 42.66 11.04
C LYS A 31 -19.57 42.01 11.81
N ARG A 32 -18.96 40.96 11.25
CA ARG A 32 -17.81 40.29 11.88
C ARG A 32 -16.60 41.21 12.01
N LEU A 33 -16.22 41.89 10.92
CA LEU A 33 -15.06 42.78 10.92
C LEU A 33 -15.29 43.99 11.83
N ARG A 34 -16.49 44.57 11.86
CA ARG A 34 -16.86 45.66 12.76
C ARG A 34 -16.67 45.23 14.22
N ARG A 35 -17.25 44.10 14.62
CA ARG A 35 -17.08 43.55 15.98
C ARG A 35 -15.62 43.35 16.34
N ASN A 36 -14.82 42.79 15.43
CA ASN A 36 -13.40 42.58 15.70
C ASN A 36 -12.64 43.91 15.83
N LEU A 37 -12.96 44.91 15.00
CA LEU A 37 -12.38 46.26 15.07
C LEU A 37 -12.79 47.01 16.34
N ASP A 38 -14.02 46.84 16.82
CA ASP A 38 -14.50 47.40 18.09
C ASP A 38 -13.59 46.95 19.24
N VAL A 39 -13.32 45.64 19.33
CA VAL A 39 -12.40 45.07 20.33
C VAL A 39 -10.99 45.66 20.21
N ILE A 40 -10.46 45.84 18.99
CA ILE A 40 -9.13 46.42 18.78
C ILE A 40 -9.08 47.88 19.28
N LEU A 41 -10.17 48.63 19.14
CA LEU A 41 -10.23 50.03 19.57
C LEU A 41 -10.41 50.15 21.09
N GLU A 42 -11.33 49.37 21.67
CA GLU A 42 -11.70 49.43 23.08
C GLU A 42 -10.64 48.76 23.98
N GLU A 43 -10.17 47.57 23.58
CA GLU A 43 -9.26 46.72 24.36
C GLU A 43 -8.03 46.30 23.51
N PRO A 44 -7.21 47.23 23.00
CA PRO A 44 -6.13 46.91 22.06
C PRO A 44 -5.09 45.90 22.58
N HIS A 45 -4.91 45.80 23.90
CA HIS A 45 -3.98 44.87 24.52
C HIS A 45 -4.46 43.42 24.48
N SER A 46 -5.78 43.17 24.41
CA SER A 46 -6.35 41.80 24.45
C SER A 46 -5.99 40.96 23.22
N ILE A 47 -5.57 41.61 22.13
CA ILE A 47 -5.21 40.94 20.87
C ILE A 47 -3.70 40.71 20.72
N LEU A 48 -2.90 41.17 21.68
CA LEU A 48 -1.45 41.00 21.67
C LEU A 48 -1.06 39.66 22.31
N PRO A 49 0.04 39.03 21.87
CA PRO A 49 0.52 37.80 22.48
C PRO A 49 0.98 38.03 23.91
N THR A 50 0.57 37.16 24.83
CA THR A 50 1.15 37.08 26.17
C THR A 50 2.55 36.49 26.07
N ILE A 51 3.55 37.15 26.66
CA ILE A 51 4.94 36.69 26.62
C ILE A 51 5.22 35.85 27.87
N SER A 52 5.55 34.59 27.70
CA SER A 52 5.86 33.67 28.81
C SER A 52 7.34 33.31 28.92
N GLY A 53 8.13 33.48 27.85
CA GLY A 53 9.52 33.02 27.81
C GLY A 53 10.53 34.09 27.41
N ARG A 54 11.79 33.66 27.28
CA ARG A 54 12.93 34.56 27.03
C ARG A 54 12.93 35.10 25.61
N THR A 55 12.91 36.42 25.47
CA THR A 55 12.94 37.11 24.16
C THR A 55 14.33 37.62 23.76
N SER A 56 15.22 37.84 24.72
CA SER A 56 16.54 38.41 24.48
C SER A 56 17.58 37.36 24.08
N ARG A 57 18.30 37.62 22.98
CA ARG A 57 19.43 36.79 22.50
C ARG A 57 20.76 37.04 23.22
N GLY A 58 20.74 37.76 24.34
CA GLY A 58 21.95 38.12 25.08
C GLY A 58 22.54 39.47 24.67
N PHE A 59 23.73 39.76 25.18
CA PHE A 59 24.36 41.08 25.09
C PHE A 59 24.63 41.51 23.64
N GLY A 60 24.32 42.76 23.31
CA GLY A 60 24.59 43.37 21.99
C GLY A 60 23.61 42.99 20.87
N ARG A 61 22.64 42.10 21.09
CA ARG A 61 21.65 41.72 20.07
C ARG A 61 20.29 42.38 20.34
N PRO A 62 19.69 43.06 19.35
CA PRO A 62 18.40 43.73 19.55
C PRO A 62 17.26 42.72 19.71
N ASP A 63 16.46 42.91 20.75
CA ASP A 63 15.21 42.19 20.97
C ASP A 63 14.12 42.75 20.04
N LYS A 64 13.95 42.06 18.91
CA LYS A 64 12.96 42.44 17.88
C LYS A 64 11.52 42.38 18.40
N LEU A 65 11.17 41.42 19.26
CA LEU A 65 9.81 41.29 19.79
C LEU A 65 9.50 42.49 20.70
N LYS A 66 10.39 42.76 21.67
CA LYS A 66 10.25 43.91 22.57
C LYS A 66 10.23 45.24 21.81
N SER A 67 11.04 45.38 20.75
CA SER A 67 11.02 46.57 19.89
C SER A 67 9.69 46.72 19.15
N CYS A 68 9.16 45.64 18.60
CA CYS A 68 7.85 45.62 17.92
C CYS A 68 6.73 46.02 18.89
N LEU A 69 6.66 45.39 20.06
CA LEU A 69 5.65 45.69 21.08
C LEU A 69 5.75 47.14 21.57
N LYS A 70 6.95 47.68 21.76
CA LYS A 70 7.14 49.10 22.09
C LYS A 70 6.61 50.04 21.00
N ASP A 71 6.77 49.67 19.73
CA ASP A 71 6.22 50.42 18.61
C ASP A 71 4.68 50.30 18.53
N ILE A 72 4.12 49.16 18.91
CA ILE A 72 2.66 48.95 19.05
C ILE A 72 2.12 49.79 20.22
N GLU A 73 2.78 49.83 21.37
CA GLU A 73 2.35 50.66 22.51
C GLU A 73 2.25 52.14 22.15
N ARG A 74 3.19 52.64 21.32
CA ARG A 74 3.09 54.00 20.78
C ARG A 74 1.82 54.21 19.96
N VAL A 75 1.43 53.20 19.17
CA VAL A 75 0.19 53.23 18.38
C VAL A 75 -1.03 53.19 19.30
N ILE A 76 -1.04 52.31 20.30
CA ILE A 76 -2.13 52.20 21.29
C ILE A 76 -2.33 53.51 22.05
N SER A 77 -1.24 54.17 22.49
CA SER A 77 -1.31 55.47 23.19
C SER A 77 -1.91 56.60 22.33
N LYS A 78 -1.99 56.39 21.02
CA LYS A 78 -2.54 57.33 20.03
C LYS A 78 -3.78 56.80 19.32
N ARG A 79 -4.46 55.79 19.89
CA ARG A 79 -5.59 55.10 19.25
C ARG A 79 -6.78 56.01 18.92
N GLU A 80 -6.95 57.12 19.63
CA GLU A 80 -8.03 58.11 19.36
C GLU A 80 -7.59 59.22 18.39
N ASP A 81 -6.29 59.36 18.11
CA ASP A 81 -5.75 60.42 17.25
C ASP A 81 -5.79 59.97 15.77
N ARG A 82 -6.94 60.19 15.13
CA ARG A 82 -7.17 59.81 13.72
C ARG A 82 -6.10 60.35 12.78
N SER A 83 -5.70 61.63 12.92
CA SER A 83 -4.68 62.27 12.07
C SER A 83 -3.33 61.59 12.21
N TRP A 84 -2.94 61.28 13.46
CA TRP A 84 -1.70 60.56 13.73
C TRP A 84 -1.74 59.13 13.19
N LEU A 85 -2.86 58.40 13.38
CA LEU A 85 -3.05 57.05 12.85
C LEU A 85 -2.92 57.02 11.32
N HIS A 86 -3.56 57.96 10.61
CA HIS A 86 -3.45 58.09 9.15
C HIS A 86 -1.98 58.27 8.70
N LYS A 87 -1.22 59.13 9.39
CA LYS A 87 0.21 59.31 9.11
C LYS A 87 1.02 58.04 9.42
N ARG A 88 0.77 57.41 10.56
CA ARG A 88 1.51 56.20 11.01
C ARG A 88 1.28 55.02 10.07
N MET A 89 0.03 54.75 9.68
CA MET A 89 -0.28 53.64 8.77
C MET A 89 0.27 53.85 7.34
N ALA A 90 0.49 55.10 6.93
CA ALA A 90 1.06 55.46 5.62
C ALA A 90 2.59 55.62 5.63
N ALA A 91 3.23 55.62 6.81
CA ALA A 91 4.66 55.81 6.95
C ALA A 91 5.45 54.74 6.19
N ARG A 92 6.60 55.10 5.59
CA ARG A 92 7.47 54.14 4.89
C ARG A 92 8.41 53.35 5.81
N LYS A 93 8.71 53.90 6.99
CA LYS A 93 9.66 53.36 7.98
C LYS A 93 8.97 52.97 9.29
N GLY A 94 9.64 52.14 10.08
CA GLY A 94 9.17 51.63 11.37
C GLY A 94 8.59 50.23 11.27
N ASP A 95 8.24 49.68 12.44
CA ASP A 95 7.75 48.31 12.55
C ASP A 95 6.50 48.04 11.69
N LEU A 96 6.51 46.90 10.99
CA LEU A 96 5.46 46.55 10.02
C LEU A 96 4.16 46.10 10.69
N VAL A 97 4.23 45.47 11.86
CA VAL A 97 3.05 45.07 12.64
C VAL A 97 2.42 46.32 13.24
N ALA A 98 3.21 47.22 13.84
CA ALA A 98 2.71 48.48 14.38
C ALA A 98 2.04 49.37 13.33
N ARG A 99 2.57 49.40 12.09
CA ARG A 99 1.93 50.11 10.97
C ARG A 99 0.60 49.46 10.55
N ALA A 100 0.53 48.13 10.55
CA ALA A 100 -0.72 47.42 10.29
C ALA A 100 -1.75 47.68 11.41
N PHE A 101 -1.30 47.67 12.67
CA PHE A 101 -2.13 47.99 13.84
C PHE A 101 -2.72 49.40 13.75
N ALA A 102 -1.92 50.39 13.35
CA ALA A 102 -2.42 51.74 13.10
C ALA A 102 -3.47 51.78 11.98
N GLY A 103 -3.31 50.94 10.95
CA GLY A 103 -4.31 50.78 9.89
C GLY A 103 -5.61 50.14 10.38
N CYS A 104 -5.52 49.15 11.28
CA CYS A 104 -6.67 48.53 11.94
C CYS A 104 -7.42 49.54 12.82
N LEU A 105 -6.72 50.31 13.65
CA LEU A 105 -7.35 51.36 14.46
C LEU A 105 -7.97 52.47 13.61
N ALA A 106 -7.29 52.89 12.52
CA ALA A 106 -7.87 53.85 11.58
C ALA A 106 -9.17 53.31 10.96
N ALA A 107 -9.20 52.02 10.59
CA ALA A 107 -10.42 51.37 10.10
C ALA A 107 -11.51 51.27 11.18
N ALA A 108 -11.14 51.07 12.45
CA ALA A 108 -12.08 51.02 13.57
C ALA A 108 -12.80 52.37 13.79
N HIS A 109 -12.20 53.49 13.41
CA HIS A 109 -12.84 54.81 13.46
C HIS A 109 -13.79 55.11 12.29
N GLU A 110 -13.86 54.24 11.27
CA GLU A 110 -14.78 54.39 10.16
C GLU A 110 -16.18 53.91 10.55
N GLU A 111 -17.21 54.73 10.28
CA GLU A 111 -18.61 54.39 10.57
C GLU A 111 -19.08 53.20 9.73
N GLU A 112 -18.72 53.17 8.44
CA GLU A 112 -19.07 52.08 7.52
C GLU A 112 -17.92 51.77 6.55
N PHE A 113 -17.78 50.49 6.19
CA PHE A 113 -16.88 50.04 5.13
C PHE A 113 -17.60 49.10 4.15
N GLU A 114 -17.78 49.55 2.91
CA GLU A 114 -18.46 48.74 1.88
C GLU A 114 -17.54 47.72 1.19
N THR A 115 -16.22 47.94 1.22
CA THR A 115 -15.26 47.15 0.44
C THR A 115 -14.19 46.51 1.31
N VAL A 116 -13.88 45.25 1.01
CA VAL A 116 -12.87 44.44 1.70
C VAL A 116 -11.91 43.81 0.69
N ALA A 117 -10.67 43.61 1.10
CA ALA A 117 -9.72 42.78 0.38
C ALA A 117 -9.92 41.31 0.74
N ILE A 118 -9.46 40.41 -0.13
CA ILE A 118 -9.44 38.97 0.13
C ILE A 118 -8.00 38.53 0.26
N PHE A 119 -7.65 37.97 1.41
CA PHE A 119 -6.43 37.20 1.58
C PHE A 119 -6.71 35.76 1.15
N LYS A 120 -5.81 35.18 0.35
CA LYS A 120 -5.85 33.78 -0.07
C LYS A 120 -4.50 33.17 0.22
N HIS A 121 -4.50 32.05 0.92
CA HIS A 121 -3.32 31.26 1.22
C HIS A 121 -3.65 29.78 0.99
N PRO A 122 -2.78 29.00 0.34
CA PRO A 122 -3.02 27.58 0.08
C PRO A 122 -3.32 26.79 1.36
N VAL A 123 -2.55 27.06 2.42
CA VAL A 123 -2.63 26.37 3.71
C VAL A 123 -3.66 26.98 4.68
N TYR A 124 -3.59 28.28 4.98
CA TYR A 124 -4.53 28.96 5.89
C TYR A 124 -5.92 29.22 5.28
N GLY A 125 -6.13 28.96 3.99
CA GLY A 125 -7.39 29.23 3.31
C GLY A 125 -7.59 30.70 2.96
N SER A 126 -8.84 31.16 2.91
CA SER A 126 -9.16 32.52 2.49
C SER A 126 -10.03 33.27 3.49
N SER A 127 -9.75 34.56 3.68
CA SER A 127 -10.55 35.42 4.55
C SER A 127 -10.55 36.86 4.04
N SER A 128 -11.60 37.59 4.39
CA SER A 128 -11.76 39.00 4.01
C SER A 128 -11.28 39.91 5.14
N PHE A 129 -10.61 41.00 4.78
CA PHE A 129 -10.10 41.99 5.73
C PHE A 129 -10.17 43.39 5.11
N ILE A 130 -10.12 44.42 5.96
CA ILE A 130 -10.09 45.82 5.53
C ILE A 130 -8.65 46.21 5.26
N ARG A 131 -8.39 46.77 4.08
CA ARG A 131 -7.07 47.27 3.72
C ARG A 131 -6.99 48.77 4.00
N ARG A 132 -6.21 49.15 5.02
CA ARG A 132 -5.86 50.54 5.31
C ARG A 132 -4.35 50.71 5.47
N GLY A 133 -3.86 51.82 4.93
CA GLY A 133 -2.45 52.16 4.96
C GLY A 133 -1.58 51.19 4.15
N SER A 134 -0.33 51.07 4.59
CA SER A 134 0.75 50.37 3.90
C SER A 134 1.25 49.14 4.66
N GLY A 135 0.48 48.69 5.65
CA GLY A 135 0.70 47.41 6.34
C GLY A 135 0.58 46.23 5.39
N ARG A 136 1.31 45.15 5.68
CA ARG A 136 1.25 43.92 4.87
C ARG A 136 -0.14 43.27 5.01
N PRO A 137 -0.68 42.66 3.92
CA PRO A 137 -1.96 41.96 3.97
C PRO A 137 -2.07 40.92 5.09
N ALA A 138 -1.02 40.09 5.30
CA ALA A 138 -0.98 39.09 6.35
C ALA A 138 -1.10 39.71 7.76
N HIS A 139 -0.39 40.81 8.01
CA HIS A 139 -0.46 41.50 9.30
C HIS A 139 -1.83 42.15 9.54
N LEU A 140 -2.36 42.84 8.52
CA LEU A 140 -3.68 43.45 8.61
C LEU A 140 -4.77 42.40 8.84
N LEU A 141 -4.70 41.26 8.15
CA LEU A 141 -5.61 40.14 8.36
C LEU A 141 -5.48 39.57 9.77
N GLY A 142 -4.26 39.23 10.22
CA GLY A 142 -4.05 38.59 11.50
C GLY A 142 -4.53 39.44 12.67
N LEU A 143 -4.28 40.75 12.63
CA LEU A 143 -4.79 41.68 13.64
C LEU A 143 -6.31 41.80 13.60
N GLN A 144 -6.92 41.87 12.41
CA GLN A 144 -8.39 41.97 12.28
C GLN A 144 -9.13 40.65 12.56
N MET A 145 -8.45 39.52 12.46
CA MET A 145 -8.98 38.19 12.71
C MET A 145 -8.41 37.61 14.01
N HIS A 146 -8.24 38.46 15.04
CA HIS A 146 -7.65 38.11 16.33
C HIS A 146 -8.41 37.00 17.10
N THR A 147 -9.68 36.79 16.80
CA THR A 147 -10.49 35.69 17.36
C THR A 147 -10.30 34.36 16.63
N HIS A 148 -9.65 34.35 15.47
CA HIS A 148 -9.42 33.13 14.70
C HIS A 148 -8.03 32.56 14.99
N THR A 149 -8.00 31.37 15.61
CA THR A 149 -6.78 30.69 16.09
C THR A 149 -5.65 30.65 15.05
N ARG A 150 -5.96 30.25 13.81
CA ARG A 150 -4.96 30.18 12.73
C ARG A 150 -4.59 31.54 12.13
N PHE A 151 -5.57 32.39 11.77
CA PHE A 151 -5.28 33.65 11.06
C PHE A 151 -4.54 34.67 11.92
N ARG A 152 -4.77 34.74 13.24
CA ARG A 152 -4.11 35.74 14.08
C ARG A 152 -2.59 35.58 14.16
N LEU A 153 -2.09 34.36 13.95
CA LEU A 153 -0.65 34.08 13.88
C LEU A 153 0.04 34.80 12.71
N LEU A 154 -0.69 35.10 11.63
CA LEU A 154 -0.15 35.81 10.46
C LEU A 154 0.33 37.23 10.79
N ALA A 155 -0.13 37.82 11.90
CA ALA A 155 0.38 39.09 12.39
C ALA A 155 1.84 39.01 12.86
N TRP A 156 2.31 37.81 13.22
CA TRP A 156 3.56 37.59 13.92
C TRP A 156 4.58 36.78 13.09
N GLU A 157 4.23 36.41 11.86
CA GLU A 157 5.03 35.54 10.98
C GLU A 157 6.48 36.01 10.78
N GLU A 158 6.72 37.34 10.67
CA GLU A 158 8.09 37.85 10.52
C GLU A 158 8.93 37.72 11.79
N LEU A 159 8.29 37.80 12.95
CA LEU A 159 8.94 37.51 14.22
C LEU A 159 9.15 36.01 14.35
N ALA A 160 8.19 35.19 13.95
CA ALA A 160 8.35 33.74 13.90
C ALA A 160 9.55 33.31 13.04
N ARG A 161 9.67 33.87 11.83
CA ARG A 161 10.83 33.69 10.94
C ARG A 161 12.12 34.26 11.52
N SER A 162 12.02 35.24 12.41
CA SER A 162 13.16 35.74 13.16
C SER A 162 13.55 34.84 14.32
N GLY A 163 12.86 33.74 14.60
CA GLY A 163 13.17 32.75 15.64
C GLY A 163 12.38 32.92 16.94
N TYR A 164 11.19 33.53 16.91
CA TYR A 164 10.27 33.53 18.04
C TYR A 164 9.18 32.47 17.87
N TRP A 165 8.65 31.93 18.95
CA TRP A 165 7.59 30.92 18.92
C TRP A 165 6.27 31.50 19.40
N PHE A 166 5.19 31.24 18.65
CA PHE A 166 3.84 31.67 18.95
C PHE A 166 2.90 30.47 18.93
N PHE A 167 2.01 30.38 19.92
CA PHE A 167 1.03 29.30 20.11
C PHE A 167 -0.35 29.89 20.30
N SER A 168 -1.37 29.31 19.67
CA SER A 168 -2.65 29.98 19.48
C SER A 168 -3.83 29.00 19.54
N TRP A 169 -4.65 29.11 20.58
CA TRP A 169 -5.85 28.30 20.78
C TRP A 169 -7.07 29.18 21.12
N SER A 170 -8.24 28.60 21.35
CA SER A 170 -9.51 29.33 21.47
C SER A 170 -9.44 30.48 22.48
N LYS A 171 -8.74 30.27 23.60
CA LYS A 171 -8.64 31.20 24.72
C LYS A 171 -7.53 32.23 24.55
N ASP A 172 -6.32 31.81 24.17
CA ASP A 172 -5.12 32.65 24.30
C ASP A 172 -4.14 32.53 23.13
N LEU A 173 -3.32 33.58 22.98
CA LEU A 173 -2.17 33.64 22.07
C LEU A 173 -0.92 33.89 22.92
N ILE A 174 -0.01 32.92 22.97
CA ILE A 174 1.22 33.01 23.77
C ILE A 174 2.45 33.07 22.87
N CYS A 175 3.42 33.91 23.24
CA CYS A 175 4.77 33.87 22.70
C CYS A 175 5.75 33.36 23.78
N THR A 176 6.38 32.21 23.54
CA THR A 176 7.38 31.62 24.47
C THR A 176 8.79 32.15 24.21
N GLY A 177 8.92 33.17 23.37
CA GLY A 177 10.21 33.78 23.06
C GLY A 177 11.01 32.90 22.11
N LEU A 178 12.29 32.69 22.42
CA LEU A 178 13.26 32.00 21.56
C LEU A 178 13.23 30.46 21.69
N GLU A 179 12.50 29.95 22.68
CA GLU A 179 12.46 28.52 23.00
C GLU A 179 11.10 27.91 22.59
N PRO A 180 11.12 26.71 21.97
CA PRO A 180 9.93 25.99 21.51
C PRO A 180 9.23 25.27 22.68
N SER A 181 8.78 26.02 23.68
CA SER A 181 8.11 25.45 24.87
C SER A 181 6.58 25.55 24.73
N PRO A 182 5.87 24.54 24.20
CA PRO A 182 4.44 24.63 23.98
C PRO A 182 3.66 24.73 25.32
N PRO A 183 2.71 25.68 25.45
CA PRO A 183 1.80 25.71 26.59
C PRO A 183 0.96 24.43 26.68
N GLU A 184 0.70 23.94 27.89
CA GLU A 184 -0.11 22.74 28.12
C GLU A 184 -1.53 22.89 27.55
N GLU A 185 -2.14 24.06 27.71
CA GLU A 185 -3.48 24.37 27.18
C GLU A 185 -3.53 24.35 25.65
N TRP A 186 -2.41 24.69 25.00
CA TRP A 186 -2.32 24.61 23.54
C TRP A 186 -2.26 23.16 23.06
N VAL A 187 -1.47 22.31 23.74
CA VAL A 187 -1.38 20.87 23.39
C VAL A 187 -2.72 20.19 23.64
N THR A 188 -3.30 20.36 24.82
CA THR A 188 -4.57 19.72 25.21
C THR A 188 -5.74 20.15 24.34
N GLU A 189 -5.88 21.45 24.01
CA GLU A 189 -6.90 21.90 23.06
C GLU A 189 -6.60 21.42 21.64
N GLY A 190 -5.32 21.40 21.23
CA GLY A 190 -4.88 20.88 19.94
C GLY A 190 -5.29 19.43 19.72
N LEU A 191 -5.07 18.57 20.71
CA LEU A 191 -5.50 17.16 20.68
C LEU A 191 -7.02 17.03 20.73
N SER A 192 -7.69 17.79 21.61
CA SER A 192 -9.15 17.76 21.77
C SER A 192 -9.93 18.23 20.54
N ALA A 193 -9.40 19.23 19.83
CA ALA A 193 -10.00 19.81 18.63
C ALA A 193 -9.48 19.17 17.33
N SER A 194 -8.59 18.18 17.44
CA SER A 194 -8.06 17.43 16.31
C SER A 194 -9.15 16.58 15.64
N PRO A 195 -8.92 16.07 14.42
CA PRO A 195 -9.88 15.16 13.77
C PRO A 195 -9.92 13.77 14.43
N LEU A 196 -8.98 13.46 15.33
CA LEU A 196 -8.93 12.20 16.06
C LEU A 196 -9.70 12.32 17.38
N LYS A 197 -10.27 11.20 17.84
CA LYS A 197 -10.98 11.12 19.12
C LYS A 197 -10.06 10.50 20.15
N PHE A 198 -9.54 11.35 21.03
CA PHE A 198 -8.69 10.91 22.13
C PHE A 198 -9.52 10.63 23.38
N GLU A 199 -9.10 9.59 24.11
CA GLU A 199 -9.48 9.31 25.50
C GLU A 199 -8.22 9.46 26.36
N ILE A 200 -8.39 9.77 27.64
CA ILE A 200 -7.27 9.88 28.59
C ILE A 200 -7.30 8.65 29.48
N ASN A 201 -6.19 7.91 29.51
CA ASN A 201 -6.07 6.73 30.37
C ASN A 201 -5.74 7.10 31.83
N ASP A 202 -5.66 6.09 32.70
CA ASP A 202 -5.40 6.28 34.14
C ASP A 202 -4.02 6.94 34.42
N ASP A 203 -3.07 6.83 33.50
CA ASP A 203 -1.74 7.43 33.59
C ASP A 203 -1.66 8.84 32.99
N GLY A 204 -2.79 9.38 32.49
CA GLY A 204 -2.86 10.72 31.88
C GLY A 204 -2.39 10.79 30.43
N VAL A 205 -2.18 9.66 29.76
CA VAL A 205 -1.80 9.59 28.34
C VAL A 205 -3.04 9.77 27.47
N TRP A 206 -2.91 10.60 26.43
CA TRP A 206 -3.95 10.81 25.43
C TRP A 206 -3.88 9.69 24.39
N GLN A 207 -4.85 8.78 24.37
CA GLN A 207 -4.84 7.60 23.49
C GLN A 207 -5.96 7.65 22.46
N THR A 208 -5.67 7.24 21.23
CA THR A 208 -6.67 7.00 20.20
C THR A 208 -6.34 5.74 19.40
N GLY A 209 -7.34 4.86 19.26
CA GLY A 209 -7.14 3.51 18.73
C GLY A 209 -6.51 2.56 19.75
N ASN A 210 -6.65 1.25 19.51
CA ASN A 210 -6.02 0.20 20.30
C ASN A 210 -5.32 -0.77 19.34
N SER A 211 -4.11 -0.41 18.95
CA SER A 211 -3.28 -1.17 18.02
C SER A 211 -1.86 -1.24 18.56
N ALA A 212 -1.21 -2.39 18.42
CA ALA A 212 0.22 -2.54 18.69
C ALA A 212 1.07 -1.65 17.78
N ASN A 213 0.53 -1.34 16.59
CA ASN A 213 1.14 -0.45 15.62
C ASN A 213 0.68 0.99 15.90
N ASN A 214 1.53 1.78 16.56
CA ASN A 214 1.21 3.12 17.03
C ASN A 214 2.36 4.12 16.88
N ILE A 215 2.03 5.38 17.10
CA ILE A 215 2.98 6.48 17.23
C ILE A 215 2.82 7.07 18.62
N VAL A 216 3.93 7.23 19.33
CA VAL A 216 3.99 7.90 20.64
C VAL A 216 4.58 9.29 20.43
N MET A 217 3.84 10.33 20.82
CA MET A 217 4.25 11.73 20.74
C MET A 217 4.56 12.23 22.14
N ASN A 218 5.85 12.40 22.43
CA ASN A 218 6.38 12.85 23.72
C ASN A 218 6.62 14.37 23.68
N TYR A 219 5.66 15.15 24.15
CA TYR A 219 5.79 16.61 24.15
C TYR A 219 6.79 17.09 25.21
N SER A 220 7.54 18.14 24.87
CA SER A 220 8.53 18.76 25.77
C SER A 220 7.97 19.29 27.11
N ASN A 221 6.65 19.43 27.23
CA ASN A 221 5.96 19.80 28.48
C ASN A 221 5.54 18.60 29.34
N GLY A 222 5.87 17.37 28.92
CA GLY A 222 5.58 16.12 29.63
C GLY A 222 4.27 15.44 29.24
N LEU A 223 3.45 16.05 28.36
CA LEU A 223 2.24 15.40 27.85
C LEU A 223 2.64 14.31 26.84
N VAL A 224 1.97 13.15 26.93
CA VAL A 224 2.16 12.03 25.99
C VAL A 224 0.85 11.77 25.25
N ALA A 225 0.96 11.59 23.93
CA ALA A 225 -0.15 11.16 23.09
C ALA A 225 0.21 9.91 22.28
N GLU A 226 -0.62 8.87 22.35
CA GLU A 226 -0.46 7.65 21.57
C GLU A 226 -1.55 7.54 20.51
N ILE A 227 -1.13 7.28 19.28
CA ILE A 227 -2.00 7.26 18.11
C ILE A 227 -1.82 5.93 17.39
N GLY A 228 -2.85 5.09 17.40
CA GLY A 228 -2.88 3.89 16.56
C GLY A 228 -2.81 4.28 15.08
N LEU A 229 -1.91 3.66 14.32
CA LEU A 229 -1.66 4.01 12.91
C LEU A 229 -2.91 3.89 12.03
N ASP A 230 -3.83 2.97 12.36
CA ASP A 230 -5.07 2.79 11.62
C ASP A 230 -6.05 3.97 11.82
N GLU A 231 -5.98 4.72 12.93
CA GLU A 231 -6.87 5.86 13.18
C GLU A 231 -6.56 7.04 12.23
N LEU A 232 -5.29 7.24 11.90
CA LEU A 232 -4.83 8.28 10.96
C LEU A 232 -5.38 8.09 9.55
N SER A 233 -5.75 6.85 9.18
CA SER A 233 -6.35 6.54 7.88
C SER A 233 -7.86 6.82 7.81
N LYS A 234 -8.52 6.98 8.96
CA LYS A 234 -10.00 7.12 9.06
C LYS A 234 -10.46 8.57 8.92
N THR A 235 -9.57 9.54 9.10
CA THR A 235 -9.91 10.96 9.07
C THR A 235 -9.73 11.55 7.68
N LYS A 236 -10.63 12.48 7.29
CA LYS A 236 -10.49 13.24 6.04
C LYS A 236 -9.61 14.48 6.20
N GLU A 237 -9.57 15.03 7.40
CA GLU A 237 -8.75 16.19 7.73
C GLU A 237 -7.43 15.72 8.32
N SER A 238 -6.33 16.39 7.96
CA SER A 238 -5.00 16.05 8.49
C SER A 238 -4.88 16.45 9.96
N PHE A 239 -4.53 15.48 10.78
CA PHE A 239 -4.16 15.61 12.19
C PHE A 239 -2.96 16.54 12.37
N VAL A 240 -1.82 16.27 11.70
CA VAL A 240 -0.61 17.09 11.83
C VAL A 240 -0.90 18.53 11.43
N GLN A 241 -1.62 18.74 10.32
CA GLN A 241 -2.00 20.08 9.88
C GLN A 241 -2.95 20.78 10.86
N SER A 242 -3.86 20.03 11.50
CA SER A 242 -4.83 20.59 12.46
C SER A 242 -4.15 21.26 13.65
N ILE A 243 -3.03 20.70 14.10
CA ILE A 243 -2.21 21.19 15.21
C ILE A 243 -1.13 22.17 14.72
N ALA A 244 -0.35 21.83 13.68
CA ALA A 244 0.76 22.66 13.22
C ALA A 244 0.33 24.10 12.83
N LEU A 245 -0.88 24.27 12.30
CA LEU A 245 -1.38 25.59 11.88
C LEU A 245 -1.90 26.47 13.02
N THR A 246 -1.88 25.99 14.26
CA THR A 246 -2.19 26.75 15.46
C THR A 246 -0.92 27.23 16.18
N MET A 247 0.25 27.08 15.56
CA MET A 247 1.53 27.64 16.02
C MET A 247 2.28 28.37 14.88
N SER A 248 3.27 29.18 15.25
CA SER A 248 4.18 29.84 14.30
C SER A 248 5.58 29.97 14.90
N PRO A 249 6.63 29.43 14.25
CA PRO A 249 6.60 28.68 12.98
C PRO A 249 5.91 27.31 13.13
N PRO A 250 5.33 26.73 12.05
CA PRO A 250 4.59 25.46 12.09
C PRO A 250 5.53 24.24 12.03
N ARG A 251 6.41 24.10 13.02
CA ARG A 251 7.43 23.04 13.10
C ARG A 251 7.18 22.15 14.31
N LEU A 252 6.33 21.12 14.14
CA LEU A 252 5.93 20.22 15.24
C LEU A 252 7.08 19.34 15.74
N SER A 253 7.99 18.91 14.84
CA SER A 253 9.15 18.09 15.20
C SER A 253 10.12 18.76 16.16
N GLU A 254 10.06 20.09 16.32
CA GLU A 254 10.88 20.83 17.30
C GLU A 254 10.21 20.93 18.68
N LEU A 255 8.98 20.43 18.85
CA LEU A 255 8.23 20.51 20.12
C LEU A 255 8.19 19.21 20.91
N MET A 256 8.50 18.09 20.26
CA MET A 256 8.26 16.75 20.77
C MET A 256 9.24 15.76 20.16
N GLU A 257 9.47 14.68 20.89
CA GLU A 257 10.08 13.46 20.37
C GLU A 257 8.96 12.52 19.91
N ILE A 258 9.19 11.78 18.84
CA ILE A 258 8.22 10.83 18.30
C ILE A 258 8.86 9.47 18.21
N GLU A 259 8.17 8.46 18.73
CA GLU A 259 8.55 7.06 18.61
C GLU A 259 7.53 6.36 17.69
N ALA A 260 8.02 5.70 16.64
CA ALA A 260 7.19 4.91 15.75
C ALA A 260 7.29 3.43 16.12
N ASN A 261 6.22 2.90 16.70
CA ASN A 261 6.11 1.48 16.99
C ASN A 261 5.41 0.81 15.81
N TYR A 262 6.18 0.40 14.81
CA TYR A 262 5.68 -0.36 13.68
C TYR A 262 6.35 -1.72 13.58
N ARG A 263 5.53 -2.78 13.51
CA ARG A 263 5.94 -4.15 13.19
C ARG A 263 4.93 -4.78 12.22
N PRO A 264 5.38 -5.54 11.21
CA PRO A 264 4.47 -6.32 10.38
C PRO A 264 3.76 -7.38 11.24
N ASN A 265 2.59 -7.84 10.80
CA ASN A 265 1.88 -8.90 11.50
C ASN A 265 2.72 -10.19 11.46
N GLY A 266 2.74 -10.95 12.55
CA GLY A 266 3.57 -12.16 12.65
C GLY A 266 5.01 -11.92 13.07
N TRP A 267 5.47 -10.67 13.18
CA TRP A 267 6.79 -10.36 13.73
C TRP A 267 6.90 -10.80 15.21
N PRO A 268 7.93 -11.56 15.60
CA PRO A 268 8.10 -12.01 16.99
C PRO A 268 8.29 -10.85 17.97
N GLU A 269 7.64 -10.92 19.15
CA GLU A 269 7.75 -9.86 20.16
C GLU A 269 9.16 -9.69 20.72
N ASP A 270 9.93 -10.78 20.76
CA ASP A 270 11.29 -10.87 21.26
C ASP A 270 12.36 -10.57 20.20
N LEU A 271 11.98 -10.45 18.92
CA LEU A 271 12.89 -10.09 17.86
C LEU A 271 13.05 -8.57 17.78
N GLU A 272 14.22 -8.10 18.21
CA GLU A 272 14.57 -6.68 18.18
C GLU A 272 14.63 -6.13 16.74
N ILE A 273 14.23 -4.88 16.61
CA ILE A 273 14.35 -4.11 15.37
C ILE A 273 15.77 -3.53 15.31
N ASN A 274 16.47 -3.69 14.20
CA ASN A 274 17.83 -3.16 14.04
C ASN A 274 17.81 -1.62 13.89
N GLN A 275 18.97 -0.98 14.14
CA GLN A 275 19.07 0.48 14.10
C GLN A 275 18.77 1.06 12.70
N GLU A 276 19.15 0.37 11.63
CA GLU A 276 18.89 0.83 10.25
C GLU A 276 17.38 0.91 9.96
N THR A 277 16.60 -0.03 10.49
CA THR A 277 15.14 0.00 10.44
C THR A 277 14.58 1.16 11.26
N THR A 278 15.05 1.35 12.49
CA THR A 278 14.63 2.49 13.32
C THR A 278 14.90 3.83 12.62
N ASP A 279 16.10 4.03 12.08
CA ASP A 279 16.47 5.25 11.36
C ASP A 279 15.60 5.47 10.11
N SER A 280 15.22 4.39 9.41
CA SER A 280 14.32 4.41 8.27
C SER A 280 12.89 4.83 8.67
N LEU A 281 12.36 4.29 9.77
CA LEU A 281 11.05 4.68 10.31
C LEU A 281 11.04 6.14 10.76
N ASP A 282 12.09 6.59 11.46
CA ASP A 282 12.25 7.97 11.90
C ASP A 282 12.26 8.94 10.72
N SER A 283 12.94 8.58 9.63
CA SER A 283 12.92 9.36 8.39
C SER A 283 11.49 9.55 7.87
N VAL A 284 10.67 8.49 7.82
CA VAL A 284 9.27 8.59 7.40
C VAL A 284 8.48 9.52 8.33
N ILE A 285 8.67 9.41 9.65
CA ILE A 285 8.02 10.29 10.64
C ILE A 285 8.40 11.76 10.42
N GLN A 286 9.67 12.07 10.13
CA GLN A 286 10.06 13.46 9.86
C GLN A 286 9.35 14.04 8.64
N HIS A 287 9.24 13.28 7.54
CA HIS A 287 8.51 13.71 6.34
C HIS A 287 7.00 13.89 6.62
N TRP A 288 6.43 13.06 7.49
CA TRP A 288 5.05 13.23 7.96
C TRP A 288 4.84 14.52 8.76
N LEU A 289 5.73 14.83 9.71
CA LEU A 289 5.67 16.07 10.50
C LEU A 289 5.90 17.34 9.67
N LEU A 290 6.63 17.23 8.57
CA LEU A 290 6.83 18.31 7.59
C LEU A 290 5.64 18.50 6.63
N LEU A 291 4.57 17.71 6.79
CA LEU A 291 3.38 17.69 5.92
C LEU A 291 3.68 17.26 4.48
N GLU A 292 4.76 16.51 4.26
CA GLU A 292 5.14 15.95 2.96
C GLU A 292 4.44 14.60 2.70
N ILE A 293 4.12 13.88 3.78
CA ILE A 293 3.35 12.64 3.77
C ILE A 293 1.95 12.90 4.36
N PRO A 294 0.86 12.48 3.70
CA PRO A 294 -0.47 12.54 4.29
C PRO A 294 -0.68 11.42 5.32
N ASP A 295 -1.46 11.72 6.36
CA ASP A 295 -1.77 10.81 7.47
C ASP A 295 -2.21 9.40 7.02
N ASN A 296 -3.06 9.33 5.99
CA ASN A 296 -3.60 8.06 5.51
C ASN A 296 -2.59 7.16 4.78
N SER A 297 -1.41 7.67 4.44
CA SER A 297 -0.34 6.93 3.77
C SER A 297 0.78 6.54 4.74
N LEU A 298 0.74 7.05 5.98
CA LEU A 298 1.81 6.90 6.95
C LEU A 298 2.09 5.43 7.28
N LYS A 299 1.06 4.66 7.62
CA LYS A 299 1.19 3.22 7.94
C LYS A 299 1.85 2.45 6.81
N THR A 300 1.39 2.66 5.57
CA THR A 300 1.95 1.99 4.38
C THR A 300 3.41 2.37 4.12
N LEU A 301 3.78 3.64 4.35
CA LEU A 301 5.15 4.09 4.17
C LEU A 301 6.08 3.56 5.28
N LEU A 302 5.60 3.49 6.53
CA LEU A 302 6.33 2.83 7.63
C LEU A 302 6.53 1.34 7.33
N HIS A 303 5.49 0.65 6.85
CA HIS A 303 5.60 -0.73 6.39
C HIS A 303 6.65 -0.91 5.29
N ASN A 304 6.64 -0.05 4.28
CA ASN A 304 7.62 -0.12 3.19
C ASN A 304 9.05 0.12 3.69
N ALA A 305 9.23 1.14 4.53
CA ALA A 305 10.51 1.48 5.14
C ALA A 305 11.06 0.35 6.01
N PHE A 306 10.18 -0.36 6.75
CA PHE A 306 10.53 -1.55 7.51
C PHE A 306 10.99 -2.68 6.60
N CYS A 307 10.18 -3.03 5.60
CA CYS A 307 10.49 -4.14 4.70
C CYS A 307 11.73 -3.91 3.81
N GLU A 308 12.14 -2.67 3.58
CA GLU A 308 13.37 -2.34 2.84
C GLU A 308 14.64 -2.67 3.63
N GLN A 309 14.55 -2.81 4.95
CA GLN A 309 15.67 -3.13 5.83
C GLN A 309 15.72 -4.61 6.26
N LEU A 310 14.81 -5.44 5.72
CA LEU A 310 14.79 -6.87 6.00
C LEU A 310 15.94 -7.58 5.29
N GLU A 311 16.65 -8.44 6.03
CA GLU A 311 17.69 -9.33 5.51
C GLU A 311 17.14 -10.70 5.11
N GLU A 312 16.05 -11.14 5.76
CA GLU A 312 15.41 -12.43 5.54
C GLU A 312 13.89 -12.38 5.82
N GLY A 313 13.17 -13.37 5.32
CA GLY A 313 11.74 -13.57 5.60
C GLY A 313 10.84 -13.47 4.37
N LEU A 314 9.60 -13.92 4.55
CA LEU A 314 8.56 -13.92 3.53
C LEU A 314 7.51 -12.86 3.92
N VAL A 315 7.24 -11.90 3.03
CA VAL A 315 6.32 -10.79 3.26
C VAL A 315 5.18 -10.83 2.25
N LEU A 316 3.96 -10.92 2.76
CA LEU A 316 2.72 -10.88 2.00
C LEU A 316 1.87 -9.72 2.51
N LYS A 317 1.76 -8.63 1.73
CA LYS A 317 1.08 -7.40 2.19
C LYS A 317 1.69 -6.92 3.52
N GLU A 318 0.93 -6.90 4.62
CA GLU A 318 1.38 -6.48 5.95
C GLU A 318 1.83 -7.66 6.84
N ASP A 319 1.71 -8.91 6.36
CA ASP A 319 2.06 -10.12 7.09
C ASP A 319 3.50 -10.55 6.77
N TRP A 320 4.25 -10.91 7.81
CA TRP A 320 5.61 -11.42 7.74
C TRP A 320 5.66 -12.84 8.31
N PHE A 321 6.43 -13.70 7.65
CA PHE A 321 6.70 -15.06 8.04
C PHE A 321 8.21 -15.28 8.03
N ALA A 322 8.71 -16.05 9.00
CA ALA A 322 10.10 -16.49 8.98
C ALA A 322 10.36 -17.43 7.79
N ASN A 323 11.61 -17.53 7.36
CA ASN A 323 11.99 -18.37 6.21
C ASN A 323 11.69 -19.86 6.42
N ASP A 324 11.61 -20.32 7.67
CA ASP A 324 11.22 -21.67 8.05
C ASP A 324 9.69 -21.87 8.13
N ASP A 325 8.90 -20.79 8.22
CA ASP A 325 7.43 -20.83 8.18
C ASP A 325 6.89 -20.70 6.74
N LYS A 326 7.39 -21.57 5.85
CA LYS A 326 6.88 -21.68 4.48
C LYS A 326 5.42 -22.08 4.44
N GLU A 327 4.98 -22.91 5.39
CA GLU A 327 3.60 -23.40 5.43
C GLU A 327 2.61 -22.25 5.73
N GLY A 328 2.90 -21.39 6.70
CA GLY A 328 2.08 -20.21 7.01
C GLY A 328 1.97 -19.25 5.82
N PHE A 329 3.09 -18.98 5.15
CA PHE A 329 3.11 -18.17 3.93
C PHE A 329 2.24 -18.77 2.80
N LEU A 330 2.39 -20.07 2.53
CA LEU A 330 1.63 -20.77 1.49
C LEU A 330 0.14 -20.84 1.80
N GLN A 331 -0.26 -20.97 3.07
CA GLN A 331 -1.67 -20.97 3.49
C GLN A 331 -2.35 -19.62 3.28
N THR A 332 -1.59 -18.52 3.32
CA THR A 332 -2.10 -17.15 3.15
C THR A 332 -2.18 -16.76 1.67
N LEU A 333 -1.38 -17.39 0.82
CA LEU A 333 -1.39 -17.21 -0.64
C LEU A 333 -2.66 -17.76 -1.30
N GLN A 334 -3.19 -16.99 -2.24
CA GLN A 334 -4.27 -17.40 -3.13
C GLN A 334 -3.69 -18.11 -4.35
N GLY A 335 -3.99 -19.41 -4.48
CA GLY A 335 -3.55 -20.22 -5.63
C GLY A 335 -4.21 -21.59 -5.65
N SER A 336 -4.15 -22.27 -6.80
CA SER A 336 -4.49 -23.69 -6.87
C SER A 336 -3.43 -24.55 -6.17
N LYS A 337 -3.79 -25.77 -5.73
CA LYS A 337 -2.85 -26.67 -5.04
C LYS A 337 -1.53 -26.85 -5.80
N VAL A 338 -1.61 -27.00 -7.12
CA VAL A 338 -0.45 -27.16 -8.02
C VAL A 338 0.40 -25.88 -8.08
N GLU A 339 -0.22 -24.69 -7.99
CA GLU A 339 0.52 -23.44 -7.92
C GLU A 339 1.22 -23.27 -6.57
N LEU A 340 0.57 -23.61 -5.46
CA LEU A 340 1.18 -23.53 -4.13
C LEU A 340 2.36 -24.50 -3.99
N GLU A 341 2.24 -25.70 -4.57
CA GLU A 341 3.35 -26.66 -4.66
C GLU A 341 4.52 -26.10 -5.49
N ALA A 342 4.23 -25.50 -6.65
CA ALA A 342 5.26 -24.83 -7.45
C ALA A 342 5.89 -23.63 -6.73
N VAL A 343 5.13 -22.88 -5.92
CA VAL A 343 5.67 -21.80 -5.09
C VAL A 343 6.55 -22.36 -3.97
N SER A 344 6.18 -23.48 -3.35
CA SER A 344 7.03 -24.14 -2.36
C SER A 344 8.40 -24.47 -2.94
N ILE A 345 8.42 -25.11 -4.11
CA ILE A 345 9.66 -25.47 -4.83
C ILE A 345 10.44 -24.21 -5.23
N LEU A 346 9.74 -23.16 -5.69
CA LEU A 346 10.35 -21.87 -5.98
C LEU A 346 11.10 -21.33 -4.77
N LEU A 347 10.52 -21.37 -3.57
CA LEU A 347 11.17 -20.89 -2.35
C LEU A 347 12.39 -21.74 -1.95
N ASP A 348 12.46 -23.00 -2.36
CA ASP A 348 13.61 -23.89 -2.13
C ASP A 348 14.75 -23.65 -3.14
N VAL A 349 14.40 -23.31 -4.38
CA VAL A 349 15.35 -23.11 -5.49
C VAL A 349 15.86 -21.66 -5.57
N LEU A 350 15.14 -20.72 -4.96
CA LEU A 350 15.48 -19.29 -5.02
C LEU A 350 16.84 -19.02 -4.37
N ASP A 351 17.74 -18.41 -5.16
CA ASP A 351 19.02 -17.90 -4.67
C ASP A 351 18.91 -16.38 -4.46
N GLY A 352 18.95 -15.94 -3.20
CA GLY A 352 18.66 -14.58 -2.76
C GLY A 352 17.16 -14.29 -2.64
N GLY A 353 16.76 -13.04 -2.91
CA GLY A 353 15.40 -12.56 -2.66
C GLY A 353 14.75 -11.90 -3.86
N VAL A 354 13.45 -11.65 -3.76
CA VAL A 354 12.67 -10.99 -4.80
C VAL A 354 11.55 -10.16 -4.20
N ARG A 355 11.42 -8.91 -4.68
CA ARG A 355 10.23 -8.08 -4.46
C ARG A 355 9.38 -8.05 -5.73
N VAL A 356 8.14 -8.48 -5.63
CA VAL A 356 7.13 -8.38 -6.69
C VAL A 356 6.28 -7.13 -6.46
N ASP A 357 6.34 -6.18 -7.39
CA ASP A 357 5.56 -4.94 -7.29
C ASP A 357 4.10 -5.13 -7.72
N ALA A 358 3.29 -4.06 -7.59
CA ALA A 358 1.88 -4.09 -7.96
C ALA A 358 1.61 -4.29 -9.47
N ALA A 359 2.63 -4.14 -10.33
CA ALA A 359 2.53 -4.48 -11.75
C ALA A 359 2.86 -5.96 -12.03
N GLY A 360 3.30 -6.70 -11.01
CA GLY A 360 3.74 -8.08 -11.11
C GLY A 360 5.17 -8.22 -11.64
N GLU A 361 5.99 -7.18 -11.54
CA GLU A 361 7.38 -7.20 -11.98
C GLU A 361 8.30 -7.59 -10.81
N ALA A 362 9.28 -8.45 -11.10
CA ALA A 362 10.27 -8.92 -10.13
C ALA A 362 11.46 -7.95 -10.02
N HIS A 363 11.76 -7.53 -8.79
CA HIS A 363 12.95 -6.80 -8.41
C HIS A 363 13.83 -7.70 -7.54
N TRP A 364 14.94 -8.18 -8.10
CA TRP A 364 15.83 -9.11 -7.41
C TRP A 364 16.64 -8.43 -6.30
N LEU A 365 16.73 -9.10 -5.16
CA LEU A 365 17.38 -8.61 -3.95
C LEU A 365 18.59 -9.49 -3.60
N ALA A 366 19.59 -8.89 -2.95
CA ALA A 366 20.71 -9.62 -2.40
C ALA A 366 20.37 -10.28 -1.04
N SER A 367 19.39 -9.73 -0.32
CA SER A 367 18.83 -10.32 0.90
C SER A 367 17.94 -11.52 0.57
N GLU A 368 17.71 -12.40 1.54
CA GLU A 368 16.86 -13.59 1.41
C GLU A 368 15.39 -13.26 1.70
N VAL A 369 14.91 -12.14 1.14
CA VAL A 369 13.54 -11.66 1.35
C VAL A 369 12.69 -11.93 0.12
N VAL A 370 11.54 -12.58 0.33
CA VAL A 370 10.49 -12.68 -0.70
C VAL A 370 9.37 -11.74 -0.30
N ARG A 371 9.13 -10.69 -1.09
CA ARG A 371 8.14 -9.67 -0.79
C ARG A 371 7.11 -9.52 -1.90
N MET A 372 5.84 -9.54 -1.54
CA MET A 372 4.74 -9.39 -2.49
C MET A 372 3.74 -8.33 -2.05
N ALA A 373 3.35 -7.47 -2.99
CA ALA A 373 2.29 -6.48 -2.78
C ALA A 373 0.88 -7.07 -2.88
N ASP A 374 0.71 -8.17 -3.62
CA ASP A 374 -0.53 -8.93 -3.71
C ASP A 374 -0.40 -10.27 -2.97
N ASP A 375 -1.49 -11.05 -2.92
CA ASP A 375 -1.55 -12.37 -2.31
C ASP A 375 -1.75 -13.49 -3.34
N ASN A 376 -1.27 -13.35 -4.58
CA ASN A 376 -1.56 -14.33 -5.64
C ASN A 376 -0.33 -15.15 -6.05
N ALA A 377 -0.40 -16.48 -5.92
CA ALA A 377 0.66 -17.39 -6.33
C ALA A 377 1.04 -17.25 -7.82
N HIS A 378 0.05 -16.96 -8.67
CA HIS A 378 0.28 -16.69 -10.09
C HIS A 378 1.22 -15.50 -10.32
N SER A 379 1.09 -14.44 -9.53
CA SER A 379 1.92 -13.24 -9.65
C SER A 379 3.37 -13.56 -9.32
N LEU A 380 3.62 -14.30 -8.24
CA LEU A 380 4.97 -14.72 -7.85
C LEU A 380 5.61 -15.61 -8.92
N LEU A 381 4.91 -16.69 -9.30
CA LEU A 381 5.41 -17.64 -10.31
C LEU A 381 5.71 -16.95 -11.63
N ARG A 382 4.84 -16.03 -12.06
CA ARG A 382 5.04 -15.29 -13.30
C ARG A 382 6.25 -14.36 -13.23
N ALA A 383 6.43 -13.66 -12.11
CA ALA A 383 7.51 -12.72 -11.94
C ALA A 383 8.88 -13.42 -11.85
N THR A 384 8.93 -14.62 -11.27
CA THR A 384 10.18 -15.36 -11.03
C THR A 384 10.48 -16.45 -12.06
N TRP A 385 9.52 -16.80 -12.95
CA TRP A 385 9.66 -17.89 -13.92
C TRP A 385 10.97 -17.81 -14.71
N GLY A 386 11.36 -16.60 -15.13
CA GLY A 386 12.57 -16.39 -15.90
C GLY A 386 13.85 -16.90 -15.22
N LYS A 387 13.91 -16.93 -13.88
CA LYS A 387 15.06 -17.47 -13.14
C LYS A 387 14.83 -18.86 -12.57
N CYS A 388 13.62 -19.14 -12.08
CA CYS A 388 13.35 -20.34 -11.29
C CYS A 388 12.60 -21.42 -12.06
N GLY A 389 12.11 -21.12 -13.28
CA GLY A 389 11.20 -21.99 -14.02
C GLY A 389 11.79 -23.36 -14.36
N LEU A 390 13.08 -23.43 -14.72
CA LEU A 390 13.75 -24.71 -14.98
C LEU A 390 13.85 -25.57 -13.72
N GLY A 391 14.19 -24.98 -12.56
CA GLY A 391 14.22 -25.73 -11.29
C GLY A 391 12.85 -26.25 -10.87
N ILE A 392 11.78 -25.47 -11.12
CA ILE A 392 10.40 -25.95 -10.92
C ILE A 392 10.10 -27.14 -11.85
N LEU A 393 10.52 -27.08 -13.13
CA LEU A 393 10.29 -28.17 -14.08
C LEU A 393 11.06 -29.45 -13.70
N GLU A 394 12.29 -29.30 -13.21
CA GLU A 394 13.12 -30.41 -12.78
C GLU A 394 12.53 -31.08 -11.53
N GLU A 395 12.33 -30.34 -10.45
CA GLU A 395 11.89 -30.88 -9.15
C GLU A 395 10.45 -31.40 -9.17
N MET A 396 9.54 -30.71 -9.86
CA MET A 396 8.11 -31.06 -9.84
C MET A 396 7.75 -32.14 -10.87
N PHE A 397 8.48 -32.18 -11.99
CA PHE A 397 8.08 -32.93 -13.19
C PHE A 397 9.15 -33.84 -13.79
N ASP A 398 10.34 -33.92 -13.18
CA ASP A 398 11.49 -34.71 -13.68
C ASP A 398 11.89 -34.32 -15.13
N LEU A 399 11.68 -33.05 -15.49
CA LEU A 399 11.95 -32.54 -16.83
C LEU A 399 13.29 -31.82 -16.86
N THR A 400 14.21 -32.32 -17.69
CA THR A 400 15.55 -31.76 -17.88
C THR A 400 15.95 -31.71 -19.36
N GLY A 401 16.97 -30.91 -19.70
CA GLY A 401 17.51 -30.76 -21.05
C GLY A 401 16.56 -30.06 -22.03
N ASP A 402 16.74 -30.32 -23.33
CA ASP A 402 16.01 -29.62 -24.43
C ASP A 402 14.48 -29.62 -24.25
N ALA A 403 13.92 -30.71 -23.71
CA ALA A 403 12.48 -30.81 -23.48
C ALA A 403 11.98 -29.85 -22.38
N ALA A 404 12.79 -29.59 -21.35
CA ALA A 404 12.50 -28.60 -20.32
C ALA A 404 12.65 -27.18 -20.87
N ASP A 405 13.69 -26.93 -21.67
CA ASP A 405 13.95 -25.62 -22.29
C ASP A 405 12.80 -25.18 -23.21
N ASP A 406 12.28 -26.09 -24.05
CA ASP A 406 11.14 -25.81 -24.93
C ASP A 406 9.88 -25.41 -24.15
N ILE A 407 9.61 -26.11 -23.04
CA ILE A 407 8.45 -25.84 -22.17
C ILE A 407 8.63 -24.53 -21.42
N TYR A 408 9.84 -24.29 -20.90
CA TYR A 408 10.23 -23.08 -20.21
C TYR A 408 10.03 -21.85 -21.10
N GLU A 409 10.58 -21.86 -22.32
CA GLU A 409 10.46 -20.77 -23.29
C GLU A 409 9.02 -20.56 -23.73
N GLN A 410 8.26 -21.64 -23.91
CA GLN A 410 6.85 -21.55 -24.26
C GLN A 410 6.07 -20.82 -23.16
N GLN A 411 6.31 -21.12 -21.89
CA GLN A 411 5.60 -20.47 -20.80
C GLN A 411 6.11 -19.05 -20.54
N LEU A 412 7.41 -18.80 -20.68
CA LEU A 412 8.01 -17.47 -20.55
C LEU A 412 7.39 -16.45 -21.52
N ASN A 413 7.13 -16.87 -22.76
CA ASN A 413 6.56 -16.04 -23.82
C ASN A 413 5.01 -16.05 -23.85
N SER A 414 4.38 -16.79 -22.95
CA SER A 414 2.94 -17.06 -22.96
C SER A 414 2.14 -16.09 -22.08
N ARG A 415 0.86 -15.86 -22.43
CA ARG A 415 -0.13 -15.18 -21.57
C ARG A 415 -1.00 -16.15 -20.77
N LYS A 416 -0.68 -17.45 -20.76
CA LYS A 416 -1.47 -18.48 -20.07
C LYS A 416 -1.26 -18.40 -18.56
N ALA A 417 -2.36 -18.57 -17.82
CA ALA A 417 -2.33 -18.70 -16.37
C ALA A 417 -1.52 -19.94 -15.93
N PHE A 418 -0.79 -19.80 -14.82
CA PHE A 418 0.08 -20.86 -14.28
C PHE A 418 -0.72 -22.08 -13.84
N SER A 419 -1.86 -21.90 -13.16
CA SER A 419 -2.75 -23.01 -12.78
C SER A 419 -3.05 -23.98 -13.94
N GLY A 420 -3.48 -23.45 -15.08
CA GLY A 420 -3.82 -24.28 -16.24
C GLY A 420 -2.60 -24.88 -16.93
N PHE A 421 -1.49 -24.13 -16.98
CA PHE A 421 -0.22 -24.60 -17.53
C PHE A 421 0.33 -25.79 -16.71
N LEU A 422 0.50 -25.61 -15.41
CA LEU A 422 1.06 -26.61 -14.50
C LEU A 422 0.18 -27.85 -14.43
N ARG A 423 -1.16 -27.70 -14.33
CA ARG A 423 -2.07 -28.85 -14.32
C ARG A 423 -1.99 -29.68 -15.60
N ASN A 424 -1.98 -29.02 -16.76
CA ASN A 424 -1.86 -29.75 -18.04
C ASN A 424 -0.51 -30.47 -18.16
N LEU A 425 0.54 -29.91 -17.56
CA LEU A 425 1.86 -30.51 -17.56
C LEU A 425 1.93 -31.70 -16.60
N ASP A 426 1.32 -31.58 -15.42
CA ASP A 426 1.17 -32.68 -14.46
C ASP A 426 0.39 -33.86 -15.05
N GLU A 427 -0.73 -33.61 -15.74
CA GLU A 427 -1.52 -34.65 -16.42
C GLU A 427 -0.70 -35.39 -17.50
N LYS A 428 0.16 -34.68 -18.23
CA LYS A 428 1.06 -35.28 -19.21
C LYS A 428 2.17 -36.08 -18.55
N GLN A 429 2.79 -35.53 -17.51
CA GLN A 429 3.94 -36.17 -16.86
C GLN A 429 3.55 -37.34 -15.97
N SER A 430 2.42 -37.28 -15.28
CA SER A 430 1.84 -38.43 -14.58
C SER A 430 1.60 -39.60 -15.53
N SER A 431 1.13 -39.34 -16.76
CA SER A 431 0.98 -40.37 -17.80
C SER A 431 2.33 -40.97 -18.22
N VAL A 432 3.37 -40.15 -18.41
CA VAL A 432 4.72 -40.59 -18.78
C VAL A 432 5.37 -41.40 -17.64
N ARG A 433 5.31 -40.91 -16.40
CA ARG A 433 5.80 -41.58 -15.19
C ARG A 433 5.12 -42.94 -15.00
N MET A 434 3.80 -42.99 -15.18
CA MET A 434 3.04 -44.25 -15.13
C MET A 434 3.50 -45.23 -16.22
N MET A 435 3.69 -44.77 -17.46
CA MET A 435 4.15 -45.64 -18.56
C MET A 435 5.55 -46.21 -18.31
N LYS A 436 6.46 -45.44 -17.68
CA LYS A 436 7.81 -45.92 -17.30
C LYS A 436 7.80 -47.04 -16.26
N LYS A 437 6.75 -47.17 -15.45
CA LYS A 437 6.62 -48.28 -14.47
C LYS A 437 6.45 -49.65 -15.14
N PHE A 438 5.96 -49.68 -16.38
CA PHE A 438 5.71 -50.94 -17.08
C PHE A 438 7.01 -51.55 -17.62
N PRO A 439 7.18 -52.87 -17.49
CA PRO A 439 8.44 -53.55 -17.78
C PRO A 439 8.83 -53.59 -19.27
N TYR A 440 7.88 -53.36 -20.18
CA TYR A 440 8.09 -53.49 -21.62
C TYR A 440 7.83 -52.17 -22.33
N ASP A 441 8.60 -51.90 -23.40
CA ASP A 441 8.21 -50.95 -24.43
C ASP A 441 7.22 -51.64 -25.39
N SER A 442 6.05 -51.02 -25.57
CA SER A 442 4.99 -51.59 -26.40
C SER A 442 5.42 -51.76 -27.85
N GLU A 443 6.29 -50.89 -28.37
CA GLU A 443 6.77 -50.94 -29.76
C GLU A 443 7.75 -52.10 -30.02
N LEU A 444 8.37 -52.63 -28.96
CA LEU A 444 9.31 -53.76 -29.05
C LEU A 444 8.63 -55.11 -28.82
N LEU A 445 7.36 -55.13 -28.41
CA LEU A 445 6.61 -56.37 -28.21
C LEU A 445 6.13 -56.96 -29.56
N PRO A 446 6.10 -58.29 -29.68
CA PRO A 446 5.61 -58.94 -30.89
C PRO A 446 4.08 -58.89 -30.97
N SER A 447 3.51 -58.66 -32.15
CA SER A 447 2.05 -58.64 -32.32
C SER A 447 1.44 -60.03 -32.06
N PRO A 448 0.31 -60.13 -31.31
CA PRO A 448 -0.57 -59.04 -30.86
C PRO A 448 -0.31 -58.52 -29.43
N LEU A 449 0.83 -58.85 -28.81
CA LEU A 449 1.14 -58.43 -27.44
C LEU A 449 1.43 -56.93 -27.33
N ASP A 450 2.02 -56.33 -28.37
CA ASP A 450 2.17 -54.88 -28.53
C ASP A 450 0.85 -54.15 -28.31
N PHE A 451 -0.21 -54.67 -28.92
CA PHE A 451 -1.54 -54.10 -28.88
C PHE A 451 -2.21 -54.33 -27.52
N ALA A 452 -2.00 -55.49 -26.89
CA ALA A 452 -2.48 -55.76 -25.54
C ALA A 452 -1.87 -54.80 -24.52
N ASP A 453 -0.54 -54.64 -24.54
CA ASP A 453 0.20 -53.74 -23.65
C ASP A 453 -0.21 -52.27 -23.89
N SER A 454 -0.37 -51.87 -25.15
CA SER A 454 -0.85 -50.52 -25.52
C SER A 454 -2.27 -50.25 -25.01
N LEU A 455 -3.18 -51.23 -25.09
CA LEU A 455 -4.54 -51.12 -24.57
C LEU A 455 -4.53 -50.97 -23.04
N ILE A 456 -3.69 -51.73 -22.33
CA ILE A 456 -3.56 -51.64 -20.87
C ILE A 456 -3.05 -50.27 -20.45
N LYS A 457 -1.90 -49.84 -20.99
CA LYS A 457 -1.30 -48.53 -20.67
C LYS A 457 -2.26 -47.39 -20.95
N ARG A 458 -2.93 -47.42 -22.11
CA ARG A 458 -3.90 -46.39 -22.50
C ARG A 458 -5.19 -46.44 -21.66
N ALA A 459 -5.57 -47.61 -21.15
CA ALA A 459 -6.75 -47.72 -20.29
C ALA A 459 -6.52 -47.09 -18.92
N HIS A 460 -5.28 -47.14 -18.42
CA HIS A 460 -4.89 -46.47 -17.19
C HIS A 460 -4.72 -44.96 -17.36
N SER A 461 -4.22 -44.48 -18.50
CA SER A 461 -4.08 -43.03 -18.73
C SER A 461 -5.37 -42.34 -19.20
N GLU A 462 -6.13 -42.97 -20.11
CA GLU A 462 -7.28 -42.33 -20.77
C GLU A 462 -8.64 -42.99 -20.45
N GLY A 463 -8.64 -44.09 -19.69
CA GLY A 463 -9.83 -44.83 -19.30
C GLY A 463 -10.24 -45.93 -20.29
N VAL A 464 -10.83 -47.00 -19.74
CA VAL A 464 -11.28 -48.22 -20.48
C VAL A 464 -12.26 -47.88 -21.63
N GLY A 465 -13.04 -46.81 -21.52
CA GLY A 465 -13.99 -46.40 -22.57
C GLY A 465 -13.31 -46.07 -23.90
N LYS A 466 -12.20 -45.34 -23.88
CA LYS A 466 -11.45 -44.98 -25.09
C LYS A 466 -10.75 -46.20 -25.69
N THR A 467 -10.21 -47.09 -24.85
CA THR A 467 -9.55 -48.32 -25.32
C THR A 467 -10.53 -49.34 -25.88
N THR A 468 -11.79 -49.34 -25.44
CA THR A 468 -12.86 -50.13 -26.12
C THR A 468 -13.04 -49.68 -27.58
N THR A 469 -12.94 -48.37 -27.84
CA THR A 469 -13.03 -47.83 -29.20
C THR A 469 -11.77 -48.12 -30.01
N MET A 470 -10.59 -48.11 -29.37
CA MET A 470 -9.33 -48.54 -29.99
C MET A 470 -9.36 -50.04 -30.35
N ALA A 471 -9.85 -50.89 -29.44
CA ALA A 471 -10.02 -52.32 -29.64
C ALA A 471 -10.94 -52.63 -30.83
N ARG A 472 -12.07 -51.90 -30.96
CA ARG A 472 -12.96 -51.99 -32.12
C ARG A 472 -12.29 -51.67 -33.46
N LYS A 473 -11.37 -50.69 -33.45
CA LYS A 473 -10.69 -50.19 -34.66
C LYS A 473 -9.35 -50.87 -34.90
N SER A 474 -9.10 -52.02 -34.27
CA SER A 474 -7.84 -52.75 -34.31
C SER A 474 -7.48 -53.32 -35.70
N GLY A 475 -8.44 -53.36 -36.63
CA GLY A 475 -8.24 -53.85 -38.00
C GLY A 475 -8.49 -55.35 -38.13
N ASP A 476 -7.77 -56.01 -39.03
CA ASP A 476 -7.93 -57.43 -39.36
C ASP A 476 -6.88 -58.34 -38.68
N GLY A 477 -7.22 -59.62 -38.53
CA GLY A 477 -6.30 -60.65 -38.04
C GLY A 477 -6.16 -60.71 -36.51
N ARG A 478 -4.96 -61.08 -36.01
CA ARG A 478 -4.72 -61.34 -34.58
C ARG A 478 -4.95 -60.13 -33.67
N LYS A 479 -4.74 -58.90 -34.15
CA LYS A 479 -5.06 -57.67 -33.38
C LYS A 479 -6.56 -57.50 -33.15
N SER A 480 -7.38 -57.92 -34.12
CA SER A 480 -8.84 -57.98 -33.99
C SER A 480 -9.28 -58.95 -32.89
N SER A 481 -8.64 -60.13 -32.82
CA SER A 481 -8.89 -61.11 -31.75
C SER A 481 -8.47 -60.60 -30.38
N MET A 482 -7.36 -59.86 -30.30
CA MET A 482 -6.94 -59.20 -29.05
C MET A 482 -7.90 -58.07 -28.66
N GLY A 483 -8.41 -57.31 -29.64
CA GLY A 483 -9.46 -56.31 -29.43
C GLY A 483 -10.74 -56.92 -28.88
N TRP A 484 -11.18 -58.06 -29.42
CA TRP A 484 -12.32 -58.81 -28.88
C TRP A 484 -12.06 -59.28 -27.44
N ALA A 485 -10.88 -59.88 -27.19
CA ALA A 485 -10.50 -60.31 -25.86
C ALA A 485 -10.57 -59.16 -24.83
N TRP A 486 -10.08 -57.98 -25.20
CA TRP A 486 -10.13 -56.77 -24.37
C TRP A 486 -11.56 -56.32 -24.04
N VAL A 487 -12.44 -56.33 -25.04
CA VAL A 487 -13.88 -56.01 -24.86
C VAL A 487 -14.54 -56.99 -23.88
N CYS A 488 -14.25 -58.29 -23.99
CA CYS A 488 -14.76 -59.32 -23.08
C CYS A 488 -14.21 -59.17 -21.65
N VAL A 489 -12.92 -58.88 -21.48
CA VAL A 489 -12.29 -58.64 -20.15
C VAL A 489 -13.03 -57.55 -19.37
N HIS A 490 -13.57 -56.56 -20.07
CA HIS A 490 -14.32 -55.44 -19.48
C HIS A 490 -15.85 -55.57 -19.56
N GLY A 491 -16.38 -56.76 -19.88
CA GLY A 491 -17.82 -57.05 -19.85
C GLY A 491 -18.64 -56.22 -20.85
N LYS A 492 -18.08 -55.93 -22.02
CA LYS A 492 -18.75 -55.18 -23.11
C LYS A 492 -19.09 -56.05 -24.31
N ASP A 493 -19.01 -57.37 -24.15
CA ASP A 493 -19.22 -58.38 -25.17
C ASP A 493 -20.63 -58.33 -25.78
N GLU A 494 -21.69 -58.15 -24.97
CA GLU A 494 -23.07 -58.12 -25.47
C GLU A 494 -23.34 -56.96 -26.45
N GLY A 495 -22.71 -55.80 -26.24
CA GLY A 495 -22.93 -54.59 -27.05
C GLY A 495 -22.00 -54.46 -28.27
N GLU A 496 -20.87 -55.16 -28.26
CA GLU A 496 -19.79 -54.97 -29.22
C GLU A 496 -19.56 -56.21 -30.11
N ALA A 497 -20.19 -57.35 -29.82
CA ALA A 497 -20.04 -58.61 -30.56
C ALA A 497 -20.27 -58.50 -32.07
N TRP A 498 -21.15 -57.59 -32.52
CA TRP A 498 -21.47 -57.42 -33.94
C TRP A 498 -20.35 -56.74 -34.74
N HIS A 499 -19.37 -56.12 -34.08
CA HIS A 499 -18.20 -55.53 -34.71
C HIS A 499 -17.10 -56.55 -35.07
N TYR A 500 -17.21 -57.79 -34.60
CA TYR A 500 -16.18 -58.82 -34.75
C TYR A 500 -16.73 -60.07 -35.45
N GLU A 501 -15.96 -60.63 -36.38
CA GLU A 501 -16.32 -61.87 -37.06
C GLU A 501 -16.32 -63.07 -36.09
N PRO A 502 -17.12 -64.13 -36.34
CA PRO A 502 -17.15 -65.33 -35.49
C PRO A 502 -15.77 -65.95 -35.24
N SER A 503 -14.94 -66.09 -36.28
CA SER A 503 -13.58 -66.65 -36.18
C SER A 503 -12.64 -65.80 -35.31
N VAL A 504 -12.79 -64.48 -35.37
CA VAL A 504 -12.05 -63.52 -34.53
C VAL A 504 -12.47 -63.66 -33.08
N ARG A 505 -13.77 -63.85 -32.83
CA ARG A 505 -14.35 -63.99 -31.50
C ARG A 505 -13.98 -65.30 -30.83
N ASP A 506 -13.98 -66.40 -31.58
CA ASP A 506 -13.55 -67.71 -31.08
C ASP A 506 -12.08 -67.63 -30.64
N LEU A 507 -11.19 -67.13 -31.51
CA LEU A 507 -9.77 -67.00 -31.19
C LEU A 507 -9.50 -66.01 -30.05
N GLY A 508 -10.17 -64.86 -30.02
CA GLY A 508 -10.02 -63.88 -28.95
C GLY A 508 -10.63 -64.34 -27.62
N GLY A 509 -11.67 -65.17 -27.68
CA GLY A 509 -12.32 -65.76 -26.51
C GLY A 509 -11.35 -66.61 -25.68
N ASP A 510 -10.49 -67.39 -26.34
CA ASP A 510 -9.45 -68.18 -25.70
C ASP A 510 -8.41 -67.33 -24.95
N TRP A 511 -8.24 -66.07 -25.35
CA TRP A 511 -7.24 -65.16 -24.76
C TRP A 511 -7.78 -64.40 -23.55
N VAL A 512 -9.11 -64.35 -23.37
CA VAL A 512 -9.77 -63.58 -22.29
C VAL A 512 -9.25 -63.92 -20.90
N PRO A 513 -9.10 -65.21 -20.49
CA PRO A 513 -8.66 -65.53 -19.13
C PRO A 513 -7.26 -64.97 -18.83
N VAL A 514 -6.35 -65.07 -19.79
CA VAL A 514 -4.96 -64.64 -19.61
C VAL A 514 -4.81 -63.12 -19.75
N LEU A 515 -5.54 -62.50 -20.68
CA LEU A 515 -5.57 -61.03 -20.79
C LEU A 515 -6.19 -60.39 -19.54
N LYS A 516 -7.17 -61.05 -18.92
CA LYS A 516 -7.73 -60.62 -17.62
C LYS A 516 -6.68 -60.66 -16.52
N LEU A 517 -5.87 -61.72 -16.44
CA LEU A 517 -4.75 -61.79 -15.50
C LEU A 517 -3.73 -60.68 -15.74
N LEU A 518 -3.39 -60.42 -17.01
CA LEU A 518 -2.47 -59.33 -17.37
C LEU A 518 -3.02 -57.95 -16.97
N TRP A 519 -4.32 -57.71 -17.18
CA TRP A 519 -4.99 -56.50 -16.71
C TRP A 519 -4.97 -56.36 -15.18
N GLU A 520 -5.26 -57.42 -14.44
CA GLU A 520 -5.21 -57.37 -12.98
C GLU A 520 -3.77 -57.12 -12.47
N ALA A 521 -2.78 -57.82 -13.05
CA ALA A 521 -1.37 -57.60 -12.74
C ALA A 521 -0.90 -56.18 -13.06
N SER A 522 -1.46 -55.54 -14.10
CA SER A 522 -1.13 -54.15 -14.45
C SER A 522 -1.50 -53.15 -13.35
N LYS A 523 -2.50 -53.46 -12.52
CA LYS A 523 -2.88 -52.62 -11.37
C LYS A 523 -1.80 -52.67 -10.28
N ASN A 524 -1.13 -53.80 -10.13
CA ASN A 524 -0.02 -53.94 -9.18
C ASN A 524 1.20 -53.12 -9.62
N VAL A 525 1.48 -53.08 -10.93
CA VAL A 525 2.54 -52.22 -11.50
C VAL A 525 2.31 -50.75 -11.18
N ILE A 526 1.08 -50.25 -11.35
CA ILE A 526 0.79 -48.82 -11.16
C ILE A 526 0.82 -48.42 -9.68
N ASN A 527 0.44 -49.33 -8.80
CA ASN A 527 0.47 -49.15 -7.35
C ASN A 527 1.84 -49.44 -6.72
N ASP A 528 2.90 -49.57 -7.52
CA ASP A 528 4.28 -49.84 -7.07
C ASP A 528 4.45 -51.14 -6.26
N ASN A 529 3.58 -52.12 -6.48
CA ASN A 529 3.65 -53.45 -5.84
C ASN A 529 4.56 -54.44 -6.58
N GLY A 530 5.33 -53.97 -7.57
CA GLY A 530 6.21 -54.79 -8.41
C GLY A 530 5.60 -55.20 -9.75
N SER A 531 6.45 -55.71 -10.66
CA SER A 531 6.10 -56.05 -12.05
C SER A 531 6.15 -57.55 -12.37
N ASP A 532 6.49 -58.40 -11.41
CA ASP A 532 6.72 -59.85 -11.64
C ASP A 532 5.47 -60.54 -12.19
N GLU A 533 4.31 -60.31 -11.56
CA GLU A 533 3.04 -60.87 -12.02
C GLU A 533 2.66 -60.39 -13.44
N TYR A 534 3.04 -59.16 -13.79
CA TYR A 534 2.80 -58.61 -15.13
C TYR A 534 3.68 -59.29 -16.17
N ILE A 535 4.94 -59.55 -15.82
CA ILE A 535 5.90 -60.30 -16.65
C ILE A 535 5.41 -61.74 -16.88
N GLU A 536 4.99 -62.44 -15.82
CA GLU A 536 4.45 -63.80 -15.90
C GLU A 536 3.15 -63.88 -16.71
N ALA A 537 2.25 -62.92 -16.52
CA ALA A 537 1.00 -62.85 -17.28
C ALA A 537 1.25 -62.53 -18.76
N MET A 538 2.25 -61.69 -19.07
CA MET A 538 2.63 -61.37 -20.46
C MET A 538 3.23 -62.60 -21.16
N GLU A 539 4.04 -63.39 -20.45
CA GLU A 539 4.60 -64.64 -20.95
C GLU A 539 3.51 -65.70 -21.19
N SER A 540 2.54 -65.77 -20.28
CA SER A 540 1.35 -66.62 -20.45
C SER A 540 0.53 -66.19 -21.66
N LEU A 541 0.37 -64.87 -21.87
CA LEU A 541 -0.36 -64.34 -23.01
C LEU A 541 0.35 -64.68 -24.31
N ARG A 542 1.69 -64.53 -24.37
CA ARG A 542 2.52 -64.93 -25.53
C ARG A 542 2.30 -66.38 -25.93
N ASN A 543 2.26 -67.28 -24.94
CA ASN A 543 2.08 -68.71 -25.17
C ASN A 543 0.68 -69.02 -25.73
N VAL A 544 -0.36 -68.40 -25.18
CA VAL A 544 -1.75 -68.62 -25.61
C VAL A 544 -2.05 -67.96 -26.96
N THR A 545 -1.42 -66.83 -27.29
CA THR A 545 -1.53 -66.20 -28.62
C THR A 545 -0.71 -66.92 -29.70
N GLY A 546 0.09 -67.93 -29.33
CA GLY A 546 0.96 -68.66 -30.25
C GLY A 546 2.01 -67.76 -30.90
N THR A 547 2.59 -66.84 -30.14
CA THR A 547 3.64 -65.94 -30.61
C THR A 547 5.01 -66.58 -30.35
N MET A 548 5.77 -66.85 -31.41
CA MET A 548 7.05 -67.56 -31.31
C MET A 548 8.24 -66.65 -30.98
N GLU A 549 8.10 -65.35 -31.20
CA GLU A 549 9.12 -64.34 -30.89
C GLU A 549 9.24 -64.17 -29.37
N ASN A 550 10.46 -64.21 -28.84
CA ASN A 550 10.72 -63.99 -27.42
C ASN A 550 10.35 -62.56 -27.00
N LEU A 551 9.99 -62.39 -25.73
CA LEU A 551 9.76 -61.05 -25.17
C LEU A 551 11.08 -60.24 -25.20
N PRO A 552 11.00 -58.92 -25.43
CA PRO A 552 12.16 -58.05 -25.41
C PRO A 552 12.79 -57.99 -24.01
N LYS A 553 14.01 -57.47 -23.93
CA LYS A 553 14.63 -57.19 -22.63
C LYS A 553 13.77 -56.18 -21.86
N LEU A 554 13.69 -56.37 -20.55
CA LEU A 554 12.98 -55.48 -19.65
C LEU A 554 13.59 -54.08 -19.70
N ASN A 555 12.75 -53.06 -19.65
CA ASN A 555 13.19 -51.68 -19.45
C ASN A 555 13.77 -51.58 -18.03
N SER A 556 15.05 -51.19 -17.93
CA SER A 556 15.76 -50.98 -16.66
C SER A 556 15.44 -49.63 -16.05
#